data_AF-A0A5E8GVF1-F1
#
_entry.id   AF-A0A5E8GVF1-F1
#
_cell.length_a   1.000
_cell.length_b   1.000
_cell.length_c   1.000
_cell.angle_alpha   90.00
_cell.angle_beta   90.00
_cell.angle_gamma   90.00
#
_symmetry.space_group_name_H-M   'P 1'
#
loop_
_entity.id
_entity.type
_entity.pdbx_description
1 polymer ?
#
loop_
_entity_poly.entity_id
_entity_poly.type
_entity_poly.pdbx_seq_one_letter_code
_entity_poly.pdbx_strand_id
1 'polypeptide(L)'
;MIEKLERALALGAACWKVLLLDKEMLFFPIMSALALALVIGSGGWAIYTTPELQAFFQSIFDSEQPDQDPRFWALMFVFLFINYFIMIFFNAALLGCALIRFAGGDPTVMDGLSLSMRRLPQILLWALVTAFVGWVLQLLESRLKGLMRFFINLLGAGWAVATYFAVPILVVDGVGPVTAIKRSVQAVRKTWGEALIGHIGLGALNFLVLIVAMPILMLGIFSFEQNPALGSGLATVGVTLILVGSLVVTTLSAILRAALYIYAVEGEMPLNFDSRLIRNAFQPDKR
;
A
#
# COMPACT_ATOMS: atom_id res chain seq x y z
N MET A 1 1.02 -14.01 22.61
CA MET A 1 1.84 -13.53 21.45
C MET A 1 1.94 -14.58 20.36
N ILE A 2 2.23 -15.84 20.69
CA ILE A 2 2.32 -16.96 19.73
C ILE A 2 1.01 -17.17 18.95
N GLU A 3 -0.14 -17.22 19.62
CA GLU A 3 -1.45 -17.38 18.96
C GLU A 3 -1.76 -16.29 17.91
N LYS A 4 -1.26 -15.06 18.13
CA LYS A 4 -1.43 -13.93 17.18
C LYS A 4 -0.58 -14.13 15.94
N LEU A 5 0.64 -14.64 16.11
CA LEU A 5 1.52 -14.97 15.01
C LEU A 5 0.96 -16.14 14.20
N GLU A 6 0.47 -17.18 14.86
CA GLU A 6 -0.17 -18.33 14.19
C GLU A 6 -1.39 -17.91 13.38
N ARG A 7 -2.26 -17.05 13.92
CA ARG A 7 -3.39 -16.47 13.18
C ARG A 7 -2.94 -15.68 11.95
N ALA A 8 -1.94 -14.80 12.11
CA ALA A 8 -1.40 -14.01 11.01
C ALA A 8 -0.77 -14.90 9.91
N LEU A 9 -0.04 -15.94 10.29
CA LEU A 9 0.53 -16.92 9.37
C LEU A 9 -0.54 -17.75 8.66
N ALA A 10 -1.60 -18.15 9.37
CA ALA A 10 -2.71 -18.88 8.76
C ALA A 10 -3.48 -18.02 7.74
N LEU A 11 -3.72 -16.74 8.06
CA LEU A 11 -4.30 -15.78 7.11
C LEU A 11 -3.36 -15.54 5.91
N GLY A 12 -2.06 -15.39 6.15
CA GLY A 12 -1.06 -15.26 5.11
C GLY A 12 -1.01 -16.49 4.20
N ALA A 13 -1.07 -17.69 4.76
CA ALA A 13 -1.11 -18.95 4.02
C ALA A 13 -2.40 -19.10 3.19
N ALA A 14 -3.55 -18.64 3.71
CA ALA A 14 -4.80 -18.60 2.94
C ALA A 14 -4.70 -17.63 1.76
N CYS A 15 -4.18 -16.41 1.98
CA CYS A 15 -3.91 -15.45 0.90
C CYS A 15 -2.92 -16.01 -0.12
N TRP A 16 -1.90 -16.74 0.34
CA TRP A 16 -0.90 -17.38 -0.52
C TRP A 16 -1.51 -18.46 -1.40
N LYS A 17 -2.44 -19.27 -0.88
CA LYS A 17 -3.19 -20.24 -1.68
C LYS A 17 -4.00 -19.56 -2.77
N VAL A 18 -4.66 -18.44 -2.47
CA VAL A 18 -5.39 -17.65 -3.49
C VAL A 18 -4.42 -17.11 -4.54
N LEU A 19 -3.28 -16.56 -4.11
CA LEU A 19 -2.26 -16.08 -5.05
C LEU A 19 -1.69 -17.20 -5.94
N LEU A 20 -1.60 -18.44 -5.44
CA LEU A 20 -1.17 -19.58 -6.25
C LEU A 20 -2.21 -19.99 -7.30
N LEU A 21 -3.50 -19.77 -7.03
CA LEU A 21 -4.56 -19.94 -8.03
C LEU A 21 -4.46 -18.84 -9.10
N ASP A 22 -4.13 -17.62 -8.70
CA ASP A 22 -4.10 -16.42 -9.55
C ASP A 22 -2.76 -15.69 -9.54
N LYS A 23 -1.73 -16.30 -10.14
CA LYS A 23 -0.39 -15.68 -10.20
C LYS A 23 -0.41 -14.34 -10.95
N GLU A 24 -1.41 -14.14 -11.81
CA GLU A 24 -1.64 -12.90 -12.55
C GLU A 24 -1.81 -11.68 -11.66
N MET A 25 -2.25 -11.87 -10.40
CA MET A 25 -2.38 -10.79 -9.42
C MET A 25 -1.05 -10.08 -9.12
N LEU A 26 0.10 -10.75 -9.29
CA LEU A 26 1.42 -10.13 -9.10
C LEU A 26 1.77 -9.11 -10.18
N PHE A 27 1.12 -9.16 -11.35
CA PHE A 27 1.39 -8.17 -12.41
C PHE A 27 0.98 -6.76 -11.98
N PHE A 28 -0.07 -6.59 -11.19
CA PHE A 28 -0.52 -5.26 -10.76
C PHE A 28 0.51 -4.47 -9.93
N PRO A 29 1.09 -5.02 -8.84
CA PRO A 29 2.12 -4.29 -8.10
C PRO A 29 3.41 -4.13 -8.91
N ILE A 30 3.74 -5.06 -9.81
CA ILE A 30 4.88 -4.90 -10.74
C ILE A 30 4.64 -3.73 -11.70
N MET A 31 3.47 -3.69 -12.35
CA MET A 31 3.07 -2.59 -13.22
C MET A 31 3.04 -1.26 -12.47
N SER A 32 2.56 -1.25 -11.22
CA SER A 32 2.61 -0.07 -10.36
C SER A 32 4.04 0.38 -10.12
N ALA A 33 4.95 -0.53 -9.73
CA ALA A 33 6.35 -0.20 -9.49
C ALA A 33 7.03 0.34 -10.76
N LEU A 34 6.78 -0.29 -11.91
CA LEU A 34 7.29 0.16 -13.20
C LEU A 34 6.72 1.52 -13.60
N ALA A 35 5.43 1.76 -13.41
CA ALA A 35 4.80 3.04 -13.71
C ALA A 35 5.37 4.17 -12.82
N LEU A 36 5.58 3.90 -11.53
CA LEU A 36 6.24 4.84 -10.62
C LEU A 36 7.69 5.12 -11.04
N ALA A 37 8.45 4.07 -11.37
CA ALA A 37 9.82 4.20 -11.86
C ALA A 37 9.88 5.00 -13.17
N LEU A 38 8.91 4.81 -14.07
CA LEU A 38 8.79 5.58 -15.31
C LEU A 38 8.48 7.06 -15.03
N VAL A 39 7.59 7.37 -14.08
CA VAL A 39 7.32 8.77 -13.69
C VAL A 39 8.58 9.43 -13.12
N ILE A 40 9.28 8.75 -12.21
CA ILE A 40 10.52 9.27 -11.62
C ILE A 40 11.61 9.41 -12.68
N GLY A 41 11.80 8.40 -13.51
CA GLY A 41 12.83 8.37 -14.56
C GLY A 41 12.57 9.42 -15.64
N SER A 42 11.34 9.52 -16.16
CA SER A 42 10.97 10.53 -17.16
C SER A 42 10.99 11.95 -16.60
N GLY A 43 10.53 12.15 -15.36
CA GLY A 43 10.62 13.43 -14.68
C GLY A 43 12.06 13.87 -14.45
N GLY A 44 12.90 12.98 -13.92
CA GLY A 44 14.34 13.24 -13.73
C GLY A 44 15.06 13.51 -15.04
N TRP A 45 14.75 12.75 -16.09
CA TRP A 45 15.28 12.98 -17.43
C TRP A 45 14.87 14.35 -18.01
N ALA A 46 13.60 14.73 -17.85
CA ALA A 46 13.11 16.04 -18.29
C ALA A 46 13.81 17.19 -17.56
N ILE A 47 14.00 17.05 -16.24
CA ILE A 47 14.74 18.02 -15.42
C ILE A 47 16.21 18.10 -15.87
N TYR A 48 16.87 16.97 -16.13
CA TYR A 48 18.27 16.94 -16.54
C TYR A 48 18.51 17.55 -17.94
N THR A 49 17.59 17.32 -18.88
CA THR A 49 17.75 17.74 -20.28
C THR A 49 17.28 19.15 -20.56
N THR A 50 16.45 19.75 -19.69
CA THR A 50 15.86 21.07 -19.89
C THR A 50 16.47 22.07 -18.91
N PRO A 51 17.35 22.99 -19.36
CA PRO A 51 18.05 23.93 -18.47
C PRO A 51 17.12 24.78 -17.61
N GLU A 52 15.96 25.19 -18.13
CA GLU A 52 14.98 25.99 -17.38
C GLU A 52 14.34 25.19 -16.25
N LEU A 53 14.02 23.91 -16.49
CA LEU A 53 13.51 23.01 -15.44
C LEU A 53 14.60 22.72 -14.41
N GLN A 54 15.83 22.46 -14.85
CA GLN A 54 16.95 22.26 -13.95
C GLN A 54 17.14 23.46 -13.01
N ALA A 55 17.19 24.68 -13.56
CA ALA A 55 17.33 25.91 -12.79
C ALA A 55 16.14 26.15 -11.85
N PHE A 56 14.91 25.85 -12.30
CA PHE A 56 13.71 25.96 -11.47
C PHE A 56 13.79 25.03 -10.26
N PHE A 57 14.10 23.75 -10.46
CA PHE A 57 14.23 22.78 -9.37
C PHE A 57 15.38 23.16 -8.44
N GLN A 58 16.56 23.51 -8.96
CA GLN A 58 17.68 23.99 -8.15
C GLN A 58 17.30 25.21 -7.30
N SER A 59 16.58 26.18 -7.86
CA SER A 59 16.14 27.37 -7.11
C SER A 59 15.24 27.07 -5.91
N ILE A 60 14.58 25.90 -5.89
CA ILE A 60 13.71 25.46 -4.81
C ILE A 60 14.49 24.60 -3.83
N PHE A 61 15.19 23.58 -4.32
CA PHE A 61 15.84 22.56 -3.49
C PHE A 61 17.18 23.02 -2.89
N ASP A 62 17.88 23.96 -3.54
CA ASP A 62 19.15 24.52 -3.04
C ASP A 62 18.95 25.77 -2.17
N SER A 63 17.69 26.18 -1.94
CA SER A 63 17.39 27.27 -1.02
C SER A 63 17.71 26.88 0.43
N GLU A 64 18.16 27.82 1.27
CA GLU A 64 18.49 27.54 2.67
C GLU A 64 17.29 27.03 3.48
N GLN A 65 16.06 27.37 3.06
CA GLN A 65 14.81 27.01 3.73
C GLN A 65 13.75 26.56 2.70
N PRO A 66 13.90 25.37 2.09
CA PRO A 66 12.98 24.88 1.05
C PRO A 66 11.53 24.73 1.55
N ASP A 67 11.37 24.46 2.84
CA ASP A 67 10.09 24.29 3.52
C ASP A 67 9.29 25.59 3.68
N GLN A 68 9.93 26.75 3.45
CA GLN A 68 9.25 28.06 3.43
C GLN A 68 8.80 28.47 2.02
N ASP A 69 9.28 27.81 0.96
CA ASP A 69 8.91 28.12 -0.41
C ASP A 69 7.55 27.47 -0.75
N PRO A 70 6.51 28.24 -1.14
CA PRO A 70 5.23 27.68 -1.59
C PRO A 70 5.38 26.73 -2.80
N ARG A 71 6.37 26.96 -3.67
CA ARG A 71 6.63 26.15 -4.87
C ARG A 71 7.07 24.74 -4.51
N PHE A 72 7.85 24.60 -3.42
CA PHE A 72 8.25 23.30 -2.88
C PHE A 72 7.03 22.46 -2.51
N TRP A 73 6.11 23.04 -1.74
CA TRP A 73 4.90 22.35 -1.31
C TRP A 73 3.95 22.01 -2.47
N ALA A 74 3.86 22.88 -3.48
CA ALA A 74 3.09 22.60 -4.68
C ALA A 74 3.68 21.43 -5.48
N LEU A 75 5.01 21.40 -5.67
CA LEU A 75 5.72 20.28 -6.30
C LEU A 75 5.52 18.97 -5.54
N MET A 76 5.67 18.99 -4.22
CA MET A 76 5.42 17.82 -3.37
C MET A 76 3.98 17.33 -3.48
N PHE A 77 3.00 18.23 -3.50
CA PHE A 77 1.60 17.84 -3.67
C PHE A 77 1.36 17.16 -5.03
N VAL A 78 1.85 17.73 -6.14
CA VAL A 78 1.70 17.16 -7.48
C VAL A 78 2.39 15.80 -7.56
N PHE A 79 3.61 15.70 -7.03
CA PHE A 79 4.35 14.44 -6.98
C PHE A 79 3.59 13.37 -6.18
N LEU A 80 3.13 13.70 -4.96
CA LEU A 80 2.34 12.80 -4.11
C LEU A 80 1.05 12.37 -4.80
N PHE A 81 0.34 13.31 -5.44
CA PHE A 81 -0.89 13.02 -6.16
C PHE A 81 -0.69 12.00 -7.29
N ILE A 82 0.32 12.19 -8.14
CA ILE A 82 0.62 11.25 -9.23
C ILE A 82 0.98 9.87 -8.68
N ASN A 83 1.82 9.81 -7.65
CA ASN A 83 2.22 8.56 -6.99
C ASN A 83 1.00 7.83 -6.40
N TYR A 84 0.17 8.54 -5.63
CA TYR A 84 -1.04 7.95 -5.03
C TYR A 84 -2.01 7.48 -6.11
N PHE A 85 -2.22 8.27 -7.17
CA PHE A 85 -3.09 7.88 -8.27
C PHE A 85 -2.66 6.55 -8.90
N ILE A 86 -1.38 6.41 -9.25
CA ILE A 86 -0.83 5.17 -9.82
C ILE A 86 -1.02 4.00 -8.86
N MET A 87 -0.60 4.17 -7.60
CA MET A 87 -0.71 3.11 -6.59
C MET A 87 -2.16 2.67 -6.35
N ILE A 88 -3.08 3.62 -6.21
CA ILE A 88 -4.51 3.34 -5.99
C ILE A 88 -5.11 2.67 -7.22
N PHE A 89 -4.75 3.10 -8.43
CA PHE A 89 -5.25 2.52 -9.67
C PHE A 89 -4.92 1.03 -9.79
N PHE A 90 -3.66 0.66 -9.58
CA PHE A 90 -3.23 -0.75 -9.64
C PHE A 90 -3.73 -1.57 -8.44
N ASN A 91 -3.80 -0.98 -7.24
CA ASN A 91 -4.41 -1.64 -6.09
C ASN A 91 -5.90 -1.90 -6.30
N ALA A 92 -6.63 -0.98 -6.93
CA ALA A 92 -8.04 -1.17 -7.28
C ALA A 92 -8.21 -2.31 -8.30
N ALA A 93 -7.32 -2.41 -9.29
CA ALA A 93 -7.33 -3.48 -10.27
C ALA A 93 -7.08 -4.86 -9.63
N LEU A 94 -6.05 -4.94 -8.79
CA LEU A 94 -5.72 -6.13 -8.00
C LEU A 94 -6.87 -6.56 -7.09
N LEU A 95 -7.48 -5.60 -6.39
CA LEU A 95 -8.63 -5.84 -5.55
C LEU A 95 -9.80 -6.39 -6.38
N GLY A 96 -10.04 -5.85 -7.57
CA GLY A 96 -11.02 -6.35 -8.52
C GLY A 96 -10.86 -7.83 -8.85
N CYS A 97 -9.64 -8.25 -9.19
CA CYS A 97 -9.34 -9.66 -9.45
C CYS A 97 -9.59 -10.53 -8.21
N ALA A 98 -9.20 -10.06 -7.02
CA ALA A 98 -9.44 -10.80 -5.79
C ALA A 98 -10.95 -10.99 -5.53
N LEU A 99 -11.77 -9.96 -5.76
CA LEU A 99 -13.22 -10.04 -5.63
C LEU A 99 -13.84 -11.02 -6.64
N ILE A 100 -13.39 -11.01 -7.90
CA ILE A 100 -13.84 -11.97 -8.93
C ILE A 100 -13.53 -13.40 -8.50
N ARG A 101 -12.32 -13.67 -8.01
CA ARG A 101 -11.96 -15.01 -7.52
C ARG A 101 -12.81 -15.41 -6.31
N PHE A 102 -13.06 -14.49 -5.38
CA PHE A 102 -13.90 -14.77 -4.21
C PHE A 102 -15.38 -14.95 -4.53
N ALA A 103 -15.85 -14.49 -5.70
CA ALA A 103 -17.16 -14.82 -6.24
C ALA A 103 -17.19 -16.16 -7.00
N GLY A 104 -16.07 -16.90 -7.06
CA GLY A 104 -15.94 -18.18 -7.77
C GLY A 104 -15.58 -18.07 -9.25
N GLY A 105 -15.27 -16.87 -9.73
CA GLY A 105 -14.79 -16.63 -11.10
C GLY A 105 -13.31 -16.94 -11.28
N ASP A 106 -12.83 -16.71 -12.51
CA ASP A 106 -11.42 -16.83 -12.92
C ASP A 106 -10.92 -15.45 -13.38
N PRO A 107 -10.20 -14.70 -12.53
CA PRO A 107 -9.81 -13.34 -12.85
C PRO A 107 -8.65 -13.28 -13.84
N THR A 108 -8.75 -12.39 -14.82
CA THR A 108 -7.63 -12.04 -15.68
C THR A 108 -7.05 -10.67 -15.31
N VAL A 109 -5.81 -10.39 -15.75
CA VAL A 109 -5.22 -9.03 -15.64
C VAL A 109 -6.13 -7.97 -16.29
N MET A 110 -6.76 -8.31 -17.43
CA MET A 110 -7.64 -7.40 -18.15
C MET A 110 -8.90 -7.06 -17.36
N ASP A 111 -9.46 -8.01 -16.61
CA ASP A 111 -10.64 -7.75 -15.78
C ASP A 111 -10.34 -6.72 -14.70
N GLY A 112 -9.18 -6.85 -14.02
CA GLY A 112 -8.72 -5.88 -13.04
C GLY A 112 -8.51 -4.49 -13.64
N LEU A 113 -7.80 -4.40 -14.78
CA LEU A 113 -7.55 -3.12 -15.45
C LEU A 113 -8.84 -2.48 -15.99
N SER A 114 -9.77 -3.27 -16.52
CA SER A 114 -11.07 -2.81 -16.99
C SER A 114 -11.89 -2.25 -15.82
N LEU A 115 -11.89 -2.94 -14.67
CA LEU A 115 -12.56 -2.47 -13.47
C LEU A 115 -12.00 -1.14 -12.98
N SER A 116 -10.67 -1.01 -12.85
CA SER A 116 -10.06 0.24 -12.40
C SER A 116 -10.30 1.38 -13.41
N MET A 117 -10.26 1.10 -14.72
CA MET A 117 -10.55 2.08 -15.76
C MET A 117 -12.01 2.57 -15.72
N ARG A 118 -12.97 1.68 -15.46
CA ARG A 118 -14.39 2.08 -15.28
C ARG A 118 -14.62 2.95 -14.04
N ARG A 119 -13.70 2.89 -13.06
CA ARG A 119 -13.72 3.66 -11.82
C ARG A 119 -12.70 4.79 -11.80
N LEU A 120 -12.17 5.19 -12.97
CA LEU A 120 -11.13 6.21 -13.08
C LEU A 120 -11.49 7.54 -12.39
N PRO A 121 -12.69 8.12 -12.57
CA PRO A 121 -13.05 9.36 -11.89
C PRO A 121 -13.04 9.23 -10.36
N GLN A 122 -13.54 8.11 -9.84
CA GLN A 122 -13.56 7.84 -8.42
C GLN A 122 -12.13 7.64 -7.87
N ILE A 123 -11.27 6.90 -8.59
CA ILE A 123 -9.87 6.70 -8.24
C ILE A 123 -9.09 8.01 -8.24
N LEU A 124 -9.30 8.88 -9.25
CA LEU A 124 -8.70 10.22 -9.31
C LEU A 124 -9.10 11.07 -8.11
N LEU A 125 -10.40 11.13 -7.79
CA LEU A 125 -10.90 11.88 -6.64
C LEU A 125 -10.37 11.29 -5.32
N TRP A 126 -10.25 9.97 -5.21
CA TRP A 126 -9.67 9.32 -4.04
C TRP A 126 -8.19 9.62 -3.88
N ALA A 127 -7.43 9.61 -4.98
CA ALA A 127 -6.03 9.99 -5.00
C ALA A 127 -5.83 11.45 -4.59
N LEU A 128 -6.71 12.37 -5.04
CA LEU A 128 -6.68 13.77 -4.58
C LEU A 128 -6.90 13.87 -3.06
N VAL A 129 -7.91 13.19 -2.52
CA VAL A 129 -8.17 13.19 -1.08
C VAL A 129 -6.99 12.59 -0.30
N THR A 130 -6.42 11.49 -0.78
CA THR A 130 -5.29 10.81 -0.13
C THR A 130 -4.03 11.67 -0.15
N ALA A 131 -3.74 12.29 -1.31
CA ALA A 131 -2.61 13.21 -1.46
C ALA A 131 -2.77 14.45 -0.60
N PHE A 132 -3.97 15.02 -0.53
CA PHE A 132 -4.26 16.18 0.31
C PHE A 132 -4.08 15.85 1.79
N VAL A 133 -4.64 14.74 2.27
CA VAL A 133 -4.48 14.33 3.68
C VAL A 133 -3.01 14.05 3.99
N GLY A 134 -2.30 13.34 3.12
CA GLY A 134 -0.86 13.08 3.30
C GLY A 134 -0.04 14.37 3.35
N TRP A 135 -0.29 15.29 2.42
CA TRP A 135 0.36 16.60 2.35
C TRP A 135 0.08 17.46 3.60
N VAL A 136 -1.18 17.51 4.08
CA VAL A 136 -1.55 18.22 5.30
C VAL A 136 -0.87 17.61 6.53
N LEU A 137 -0.85 16.29 6.66
CA LEU A 137 -0.17 15.62 7.77
C LEU A 137 1.33 15.94 7.75
N GLN A 138 1.98 15.89 6.58
CA GLN A 138 3.39 16.22 6.43
C GLN A 138 3.69 17.69 6.78
N LEU A 139 2.83 18.62 6.36
CA LEU A 139 2.94 20.03 6.71
C LEU A 139 2.84 20.24 8.23
N LEU A 140 1.90 19.56 8.89
CA LEU A 140 1.74 19.62 10.34
C LEU A 140 2.94 18.98 11.06
N GLU A 141 3.41 17.82 10.61
CA GLU A 141 4.56 17.14 11.20
C GLU A 141 5.85 17.96 11.12
N SER A 142 6.08 18.67 10.00
CA SER A 142 7.28 19.50 9.82
C SER A 142 7.37 20.65 10.83
N ARG A 143 6.23 21.14 11.33
CA ARG A 143 6.16 22.33 12.19
C ARG A 143 6.03 21.99 13.68
N LEU A 144 5.72 20.74 14.02
CA LEU A 144 5.34 20.36 15.38
C LEU A 144 6.40 19.48 16.04
N LYS A 145 6.77 19.82 17.29
CA LYS A 145 7.78 19.10 18.09
C LYS A 145 7.15 18.45 19.32
N GLY A 146 7.73 17.35 19.79
CA GLY A 146 7.34 16.68 21.04
C GLY A 146 5.93 16.08 21.00
N LEU A 147 5.13 16.36 22.05
CA LEU A 147 3.82 15.74 22.28
C LEU A 147 2.81 16.01 21.15
N MET A 148 2.90 17.15 20.45
CA MET A 148 1.97 17.46 19.37
C MET A 148 2.19 16.56 18.14
N ARG A 149 3.43 16.12 17.89
CA ARG A 149 3.76 15.13 16.85
C ARG A 149 3.13 13.77 17.15
N PHE A 150 3.06 13.38 18.43
CA PHE A 150 2.40 12.14 18.84
C PHE A 150 0.91 12.14 18.49
N PHE A 151 0.21 13.26 18.71
CA PHE A 151 -1.20 13.39 18.33
C PHE A 151 -1.41 13.36 16.81
N ILE A 152 -0.54 13.96 16.01
CA ILE A 152 -0.63 13.88 14.54
C ILE A 152 -0.46 12.43 14.07
N ASN A 153 0.52 11.72 14.60
CA ASN A 153 0.73 10.30 14.28
C ASN A 153 -0.51 9.46 14.63
N LEU A 154 -1.17 9.77 15.75
CA LEU A 154 -2.42 9.12 16.14
C LEU A 154 -3.59 9.45 15.20
N LEU A 155 -3.68 10.70 14.73
CA LEU A 155 -4.65 11.08 13.68
C LEU A 155 -4.39 10.32 12.39
N GLY A 156 -3.13 10.17 11.98
CA GLY A 156 -2.73 9.35 10.84
C GLY A 156 -3.13 7.87 10.99
N ALA A 157 -2.92 7.28 12.17
CA ALA A 157 -3.36 5.93 12.47
C ALA A 157 -4.90 5.79 12.42
N GLY A 158 -5.62 6.75 13.01
CA GLY A 158 -7.08 6.81 12.96
C GLY A 158 -7.61 6.93 11.52
N TRP A 159 -6.94 7.72 10.68
CA TRP A 159 -7.25 7.85 9.26
C TRP A 159 -7.04 6.52 8.50
N ALA A 160 -5.92 5.83 8.74
CA ALA A 160 -5.64 4.54 8.12
C ALA A 160 -6.72 3.50 8.45
N VAL A 161 -7.16 3.46 9.71
CA VAL A 161 -8.27 2.58 10.15
C VAL A 161 -9.59 3.01 9.51
N ALA A 162 -9.93 4.30 9.56
CA ALA A 162 -11.17 4.82 9.00
C ALA A 162 -11.31 4.57 7.49
N THR A 163 -10.21 4.57 6.76
CA THR A 163 -10.16 4.39 5.31
C THR A 163 -9.80 2.97 4.87
N TYR A 164 -9.72 2.03 5.82
CA TYR A 164 -9.31 0.65 5.55
C TYR A 164 -10.21 -0.05 4.52
N PHE A 165 -11.50 0.26 4.41
CA PHE A 165 -12.36 -0.28 3.36
C PHE A 165 -12.75 0.72 2.27
N ALA A 166 -12.18 1.94 2.28
CA ALA A 166 -12.58 2.99 1.36
C ALA A 166 -12.34 2.63 -0.11
N VAL A 167 -11.17 2.05 -0.45
CA VAL A 167 -10.87 1.63 -1.83
C VAL A 167 -11.81 0.52 -2.31
N PRO A 168 -12.02 -0.59 -1.57
CA PRO A 168 -13.03 -1.58 -1.92
C PRO A 168 -14.42 -1.00 -2.16
N ILE A 169 -14.93 -0.21 -1.22
CA ILE A 169 -16.27 0.40 -1.32
C ILE A 169 -16.36 1.30 -2.55
N LEU A 170 -15.31 2.08 -2.82
CA LEU A 170 -15.25 2.97 -3.97
C LEU A 170 -15.28 2.21 -5.30
N VAL A 171 -14.56 1.11 -5.39
CA VAL A 171 -14.45 0.32 -6.62
C VAL A 171 -15.71 -0.51 -6.87
N VAL A 172 -16.22 -1.18 -5.83
CA VAL A 172 -17.41 -2.04 -5.92
C VAL A 172 -18.65 -1.18 -6.13
N ASP A 173 -18.93 -0.26 -5.19
CA ASP A 173 -20.16 0.52 -5.21
C ASP A 173 -20.10 1.70 -6.19
N GLY A 174 -18.92 2.07 -6.70
CA GLY A 174 -18.75 3.19 -7.62
C GLY A 174 -19.00 4.57 -6.98
N VAL A 175 -18.98 4.64 -5.66
CA VAL A 175 -19.29 5.86 -4.90
C VAL A 175 -18.09 6.79 -4.76
N GLY A 176 -18.36 8.09 -4.59
CA GLY A 176 -17.31 9.08 -4.36
C GLY A 176 -16.60 8.94 -2.99
N PRO A 177 -15.43 9.59 -2.80
CA PRO A 177 -14.59 9.48 -1.60
C PRO A 177 -15.32 9.68 -0.28
N VAL A 178 -16.19 10.70 -0.19
CA VAL A 178 -16.91 11.03 1.05
C VAL A 178 -17.82 9.89 1.48
N THR A 179 -18.56 9.32 0.53
CA THR A 179 -19.46 8.19 0.80
C THR A 179 -18.67 6.93 1.11
N ALA A 180 -17.56 6.69 0.41
CA ALA A 180 -16.67 5.56 0.67
C ALA A 180 -16.11 5.59 2.09
N ILE A 181 -15.65 6.75 2.57
CA ILE A 181 -15.16 6.93 3.94
C ILE A 181 -16.28 6.68 4.95
N LYS A 182 -17.46 7.27 4.75
CA LYS A 182 -18.60 7.10 5.67
C LYS A 182 -18.97 5.62 5.83
N ARG A 183 -19.08 4.87 4.73
CA ARG A 183 -19.37 3.44 4.74
C ARG A 183 -18.21 2.63 5.36
N SER A 184 -16.96 2.97 5.04
CA SER A 184 -15.78 2.34 5.63
C SER A 184 -15.77 2.49 7.16
N VAL A 185 -16.03 3.69 7.67
CA VAL A 185 -16.13 3.94 9.13
C VAL A 185 -17.27 3.14 9.75
N GLN A 186 -18.43 3.05 9.09
CA GLN A 186 -19.55 2.23 9.59
C GLN A 186 -19.19 0.74 9.64
N ALA A 187 -18.55 0.21 8.59
CA ALA A 187 -18.11 -1.18 8.54
C ALA A 187 -17.09 -1.48 9.64
N VAL A 188 -16.07 -0.63 9.80
CA VAL A 188 -15.06 -0.76 10.84
C VAL A 188 -15.68 -0.68 12.24
N ARG A 189 -16.58 0.28 12.49
CA ARG A 189 -17.26 0.38 13.80
C ARG A 189 -18.07 -0.87 14.14
N LYS A 190 -18.76 -1.47 13.15
CA LYS A 190 -19.56 -2.68 13.34
C LYS A 190 -18.72 -3.93 13.57
N THR A 191 -17.58 -4.03 12.87
CA THR A 191 -16.78 -5.28 12.83
C THR A 191 -15.55 -5.27 13.72
N TRP A 192 -14.97 -4.10 13.99
CA TRP A 192 -13.69 -3.98 14.72
C TRP A 192 -13.84 -3.42 16.15
N GLY A 193 -14.97 -2.82 16.53
CA GLY A 193 -15.35 -2.48 17.92
C GLY A 193 -14.20 -2.23 18.92
N GLU A 194 -14.19 -2.96 20.04
CA GLU A 194 -13.13 -2.96 21.08
C GLU A 194 -11.85 -3.73 20.67
N ALA A 195 -11.84 -4.41 19.52
CA ALA A 195 -10.72 -5.24 19.04
C ALA A 195 -9.65 -4.43 18.25
N LEU A 196 -9.78 -3.10 18.24
CA LEU A 196 -9.18 -2.16 17.27
C LEU A 196 -7.63 -2.09 17.19
N ILE A 197 -6.89 -2.88 17.99
CA ILE A 197 -5.43 -2.73 18.14
C ILE A 197 -4.64 -3.96 17.65
N GLY A 198 -5.31 -5.06 17.26
CA GLY A 198 -4.62 -6.34 17.03
C GLY A 198 -4.10 -6.65 15.62
N HIS A 199 -4.63 -6.04 14.55
CA HIS A 199 -4.51 -6.61 13.21
C HIS A 199 -3.49 -5.91 12.29
N ILE A 200 -2.22 -5.93 12.72
CA ILE A 200 -1.04 -5.66 11.88
C ILE A 200 -0.38 -7.01 11.55
N GLY A 201 -1.12 -7.94 10.95
CA GLY A 201 -0.61 -9.29 10.64
C GLY A 201 0.38 -9.31 9.46
N LEU A 202 0.18 -8.43 8.47
CA LEU A 202 0.98 -8.45 7.24
C LEU A 202 2.24 -7.59 7.32
N GLY A 203 2.28 -6.59 8.21
CA GLY A 203 3.53 -5.88 8.54
C GLY A 203 4.59 -6.84 9.09
N ALA A 204 4.17 -7.87 9.83
CA ALA A 204 5.06 -8.93 10.29
C ALA A 204 5.64 -9.76 9.13
N LEU A 205 4.88 -10.00 8.05
CA LEU A 205 5.41 -10.67 6.85
C LEU A 205 6.48 -9.82 6.15
N ASN A 206 6.26 -8.51 6.03
CA ASN A 206 7.28 -7.62 5.48
C ASN A 206 8.54 -7.61 6.35
N PHE A 207 8.36 -7.62 7.67
CA PHE A 207 9.48 -7.72 8.62
C PHE A 207 10.26 -9.03 8.47
N LEU A 208 9.59 -10.17 8.23
CA LEU A 208 10.25 -11.45 7.96
C LEU A 208 11.07 -11.43 6.65
N VAL A 209 10.53 -10.81 5.59
CA VAL A 209 11.28 -10.61 4.34
C VAL A 209 12.56 -9.81 4.62
N LEU A 210 12.45 -8.73 5.39
CA LEU A 210 13.61 -7.90 5.74
C LEU A 210 14.63 -8.64 6.62
N ILE A 211 14.20 -9.47 7.58
CA ILE A 211 15.11 -10.28 8.42
C ILE A 211 16.00 -11.18 7.57
N VAL A 212 15.46 -11.76 6.50
CA VAL A 212 16.23 -12.67 5.63
C VAL A 212 17.07 -11.89 4.62
N ALA A 213 16.50 -10.86 4.00
CA ALA A 213 17.15 -10.17 2.90
C ALA A 213 18.19 -9.13 3.35
N MET A 214 18.00 -8.47 4.49
CA MET A 214 18.92 -7.43 4.98
C MET A 214 20.32 -7.97 5.30
N PRO A 215 20.50 -9.12 6.01
CA PRO A 215 21.82 -9.67 6.24
C PRO A 215 22.56 -9.99 4.94
N ILE A 216 21.87 -10.54 3.94
CA ILE A 216 22.46 -10.85 2.61
C ILE A 216 22.91 -9.57 1.93
N LEU A 217 22.07 -8.53 1.95
CA LEU A 217 22.40 -7.22 1.40
C LEU A 217 23.62 -6.59 2.11
N MET A 218 23.62 -6.58 3.44
CA MET A 218 24.72 -6.03 4.25
C MET A 218 26.02 -6.78 4.00
N LEU A 219 25.99 -8.12 3.96
CA LEU A 219 27.16 -8.94 3.62
C LEU A 219 27.71 -8.59 2.24
N GLY A 220 26.85 -8.36 1.25
CA GLY A 220 27.26 -7.90 -0.07
C GLY A 220 27.94 -6.54 -0.05
N ILE A 221 27.37 -5.57 0.68
CA ILE A 221 27.95 -4.22 0.82
C ILE A 221 29.33 -4.29 1.48
N PHE A 222 29.45 -4.98 2.62
CA PHE A 222 30.74 -5.08 3.34
C PHE A 222 31.80 -5.88 2.57
N SER A 223 31.38 -6.83 1.75
CA SER A 223 32.29 -7.65 0.95
C SER A 223 32.72 -6.97 -0.36
N PHE A 224 32.08 -5.85 -0.73
CA PHE A 224 32.33 -5.16 -1.99
C PHE A 224 33.76 -4.61 -2.10
N GLU A 225 34.30 -4.04 -1.02
CA GLU A 225 35.66 -3.49 -1.01
C GLU A 225 36.74 -4.57 -1.19
N GLN A 226 36.50 -5.78 -0.68
CA GLN A 226 37.46 -6.88 -0.71
C GLN A 226 37.32 -7.71 -2.00
N ASN A 227 36.10 -7.94 -2.45
CA ASN A 227 35.80 -8.69 -3.66
C ASN A 227 34.56 -8.09 -4.36
N PRO A 228 34.77 -7.19 -5.34
CA PRO A 228 33.67 -6.50 -6.01
C PRO A 228 32.68 -7.44 -6.69
N ALA A 229 33.14 -8.57 -7.24
CA ALA A 229 32.28 -9.54 -7.92
C ALA A 229 31.35 -10.25 -6.91
N LEU A 230 31.89 -10.70 -5.78
CA LEU A 230 31.09 -11.34 -4.73
C LEU A 230 30.16 -10.34 -4.03
N GLY A 231 30.67 -9.14 -3.71
CA GLY A 231 29.90 -8.09 -3.05
C GLY A 231 28.72 -7.62 -3.88
N SER A 232 28.93 -7.35 -5.18
CA SER A 232 27.85 -6.97 -6.09
C SER A 232 26.83 -8.10 -6.30
N GLY A 233 27.28 -9.35 -6.38
CA GLY A 233 26.40 -10.51 -6.47
C GLY A 233 25.46 -10.63 -5.27
N LEU A 234 26.01 -10.60 -4.04
CA LEU A 234 25.22 -10.68 -2.81
C LEU A 234 24.28 -9.48 -2.62
N ALA A 235 24.77 -8.26 -2.92
CA ALA A 235 23.93 -7.07 -2.84
C ALA A 235 22.74 -7.16 -3.80
N THR A 236 22.97 -7.63 -5.03
CA THR A 236 21.92 -7.84 -6.04
C THR A 236 20.89 -8.87 -5.57
N VAL A 237 21.33 -9.99 -4.97
CA VAL A 237 20.42 -10.99 -4.39
C VAL A 237 19.61 -10.39 -3.25
N GLY A 238 20.24 -9.65 -2.34
CA GLY A 238 19.57 -8.98 -1.22
C GLY A 238 18.48 -8.02 -1.71
N VAL A 239 18.79 -7.14 -2.66
CA VAL A 239 17.82 -6.22 -3.26
C VAL A 239 16.68 -6.98 -3.95
N THR A 240 17.00 -8.02 -4.71
CA THR A 240 15.99 -8.82 -5.43
C THR A 240 15.02 -9.49 -4.46
N LEU A 241 15.51 -10.04 -3.34
CA LEU A 241 14.67 -10.64 -2.30
C LEU A 241 13.75 -9.60 -1.64
N ILE A 242 14.27 -8.40 -1.35
CA ILE A 242 13.45 -7.31 -0.80
C ILE A 242 12.34 -6.94 -1.79
N LEU A 243 12.68 -6.76 -3.07
CA LEU A 243 11.71 -6.36 -4.10
C LEU A 243 10.62 -7.42 -4.29
N VAL A 244 11.01 -8.67 -4.54
CA VAL A 244 10.06 -9.77 -4.76
C VAL A 244 9.22 -10.01 -3.52
N GLY A 245 9.84 -10.04 -2.33
CA GLY A 245 9.12 -10.22 -1.07
C GLY A 245 8.12 -9.08 -0.81
N SER A 246 8.49 -7.83 -1.09
CA SER A 246 7.59 -6.68 -0.93
C SER A 246 6.40 -6.73 -1.89
N LEU A 247 6.62 -7.14 -3.15
CA LEU A 247 5.55 -7.33 -4.14
C LEU A 247 4.56 -8.41 -3.70
N VAL A 248 5.08 -9.55 -3.22
CA VAL A 248 4.25 -10.63 -2.67
C VAL A 248 3.44 -10.14 -1.48
N VAL A 249 4.07 -9.52 -0.48
CA VAL A 249 3.37 -9.05 0.73
C VAL A 249 2.31 -8.00 0.40
N THR A 250 2.59 -7.11 -0.55
CA THR A 250 1.61 -6.13 -1.05
C THR A 250 0.42 -6.83 -1.69
N THR A 251 0.67 -7.87 -2.50
CA THR A 251 -0.39 -8.65 -3.15
C THR A 251 -1.27 -9.38 -2.13
N LEU A 252 -0.63 -10.08 -1.19
CA LEU A 252 -1.34 -10.76 -0.09
C LEU A 252 -2.15 -9.76 0.75
N SER A 253 -1.67 -8.54 0.92
CA SER A 253 -2.38 -7.46 1.63
C SER A 253 -3.64 -7.02 0.91
N ALA A 254 -3.60 -6.89 -0.42
CA ALA A 254 -4.78 -6.58 -1.19
C ALA A 254 -5.80 -7.73 -1.19
N ILE A 255 -5.34 -8.98 -1.32
CA ILE A 255 -6.19 -10.18 -1.25
C ILE A 255 -6.87 -10.27 0.12
N LEU A 256 -6.11 -10.10 1.22
CA LEU A 256 -6.67 -10.12 2.56
C LEU A 256 -7.70 -9.00 2.73
N ARG A 257 -7.39 -7.78 2.25
CA ARG A 257 -8.31 -6.65 2.32
C ARG A 257 -9.62 -6.90 1.57
N ALA A 258 -9.57 -7.55 0.41
CA ALA A 258 -10.76 -7.99 -0.31
C ALA A 258 -11.56 -9.04 0.48
N ALA A 259 -10.91 -10.05 1.04
CA ALA A 259 -11.57 -11.09 1.84
C ALA A 259 -12.25 -10.50 3.09
N LEU A 260 -11.56 -9.60 3.79
CA LEU A 260 -12.10 -8.89 4.95
C LEU A 260 -13.23 -7.94 4.56
N TYR A 261 -13.16 -7.33 3.38
CA TYR A 261 -14.24 -6.47 2.87
C TYR A 261 -15.52 -7.26 2.62
N ILE A 262 -15.47 -8.41 1.92
CA ILE A 262 -16.64 -9.28 1.67
C ILE A 262 -17.32 -9.64 2.99
N TYR A 263 -16.53 -10.08 3.97
CA TYR A 263 -17.08 -10.45 5.28
C TYR A 263 -17.65 -9.24 6.04
N ALA A 264 -16.93 -8.11 6.06
CA ALA A 264 -17.28 -6.98 6.90
C ALA A 264 -18.38 -6.07 6.33
N VAL A 265 -18.50 -6.01 5.01
CA VAL A 265 -19.42 -5.10 4.30
C VAL A 265 -20.58 -5.87 3.69
N GLU A 266 -20.31 -6.99 3.01
CA GLU A 266 -21.35 -7.78 2.31
C GLU A 266 -21.98 -8.84 3.24
N GLY A 267 -21.28 -9.22 4.31
CA GLY A 267 -21.76 -10.24 5.27
C GLY A 267 -21.66 -11.66 4.73
N GLU A 268 -20.99 -11.84 3.60
CA GLU A 268 -20.79 -13.13 2.95
C GLU A 268 -19.43 -13.76 3.34
N MET A 269 -19.28 -15.05 3.05
CA MET A 269 -18.03 -15.77 3.28
C MET A 269 -17.23 -15.82 1.99
N PRO A 270 -16.01 -15.24 1.94
CA PRO A 270 -15.17 -15.34 0.75
C PRO A 270 -14.84 -16.80 0.43
N LEU A 271 -15.05 -17.22 -0.82
CA LEU A 271 -14.63 -18.53 -1.30
C LEU A 271 -13.11 -18.71 -1.08
N ASN A 272 -12.67 -19.94 -0.82
CA ASN A 272 -11.28 -20.31 -0.51
C ASN A 272 -10.72 -19.86 0.86
N PHE A 273 -11.53 -19.20 1.69
CA PHE A 273 -11.18 -18.91 3.09
C PHE A 273 -12.02 -19.74 4.06
N ASP A 274 -11.37 -20.30 5.09
CA ASP A 274 -12.09 -20.97 6.18
C ASP A 274 -12.87 -19.92 7.00
N SER A 275 -14.18 -20.20 7.17
CA SER A 275 -15.08 -19.48 8.07
C SER A 275 -14.52 -19.19 9.45
N ARG A 276 -13.76 -20.12 10.03
CA ARG A 276 -13.14 -19.92 11.35
C ARG A 276 -12.00 -18.91 11.28
N LEU A 277 -11.17 -18.96 10.23
CA LEU A 277 -10.03 -18.05 10.06
C LEU A 277 -10.49 -16.59 9.88
N ILE A 278 -11.50 -16.36 9.04
CA ILE A 278 -12.05 -15.02 8.82
C ILE A 278 -12.75 -14.52 10.09
N ARG A 279 -13.64 -15.31 10.72
CA ARG A 279 -14.31 -14.89 11.97
C ARG A 279 -13.32 -14.57 13.08
N ASN A 280 -12.27 -15.36 13.22
CA ASN A 280 -11.22 -15.15 14.22
C ASN A 280 -10.44 -13.85 13.99
N ALA A 281 -10.38 -13.34 12.75
CA ALA A 281 -9.78 -12.03 12.45
C ALA A 281 -10.62 -10.85 13.00
N PHE A 282 -11.89 -11.06 13.32
CA PHE A 282 -12.79 -10.02 13.83
C PHE A 282 -13.20 -10.22 15.31
N GLN A 283 -12.84 -11.35 15.93
CA GLN A 283 -13.18 -11.60 17.34
C GLN A 283 -12.16 -10.94 18.29
N PRO A 284 -12.60 -10.24 19.35
CA PRO A 284 -11.72 -9.82 20.43
C PRO A 284 -11.11 -11.04 21.13
N ASP A 285 -9.86 -10.92 21.60
CA ASP A 285 -9.21 -11.96 22.41
C ASP A 285 -10.13 -12.30 23.59
N LYS A 286 -10.49 -13.59 23.72
CA LYS A 286 -11.02 -14.08 25.00
C LYS A 286 -9.83 -14.05 25.97
N ARG A 287 -9.77 -12.99 26.79
CA ARG A 287 -8.96 -12.99 28.01
C ARG A 287 -9.50 -14.01 29.00
#